data_AF-A0AA38WVN0-F1
#
_entry.id   AF-A0AA38WVN0-F1
#
_cell.length_a   1.000
_cell.length_b   1.000
_cell.length_c   1.000
_cell.angle_alpha   90.00
_cell.angle_beta   90.00
_cell.angle_gamma   90.00
#
_symmetry.space_group_name_H-M   'P 1'
#
loop_
_entity.id
_entity.type
_entity.pdbx_description
1 polymer ?
#
loop_
_entity_poly.entity_id
_entity_poly.type
_entity_poly.pdbx_seq_one_letter_code
_entity_poly.pdbx_strand_id
1 'polypeptide(L)'
;MLTVSITPNEQMAAISASGFYLLFNMFSGFYIPRPKIPGWWVWYHWICPMAWTVYVCIVSQYHDADNPIFVPGMEMNPPMTWFIKDYYGFELDFMGPVAAVLIGFCVFFAFLYAICLRTLNFQMR
;
A
#
# COMPACT_ATOMS: atom_id res chain seq x y z
N MET A 1 -3.41 6.53 14.46
CA MET A 1 -3.47 6.00 15.84
C MET A 1 -2.10 5.62 16.38
N LEU A 2 -1.34 4.72 15.72
CA LEU A 2 0.02 4.36 16.16
C LEU A 2 0.94 5.58 16.35
N THR A 3 1.02 6.48 15.38
CA THR A 3 1.93 7.63 15.45
C THR A 3 1.64 8.53 16.65
N VAL A 4 0.35 8.74 16.98
CA VAL A 4 -0.09 9.52 18.14
C VAL A 4 0.34 8.85 19.45
N SER A 5 0.29 7.52 19.54
CA SER A 5 0.72 6.80 20.75
C SER A 5 2.22 6.83 21.01
N ILE A 6 3.04 7.09 19.99
CA ILE A 6 4.51 7.10 20.11
C ILE A 6 5.04 8.51 20.40
N THR A 7 4.31 9.55 19.97
CA THR A 7 4.75 10.95 20.11
C THR A 7 4.09 11.65 21.30
N PRO A 8 4.83 12.53 22.01
CA PRO A 8 4.31 13.24 23.17
C PRO A 8 3.37 14.42 22.84
N ASN A 9 3.29 14.85 21.58
CA ASN A 9 2.46 15.98 21.14
C ASN A 9 1.82 15.70 19.77
N GLU A 10 0.59 16.17 19.56
CA GLU A 10 -0.17 16.00 18.32
C GLU A 10 0.55 16.57 17.09
N GLN A 11 1.22 17.72 17.23
CA GLN A 11 1.96 18.30 16.11
C GLN A 11 3.11 17.40 15.63
N MET A 12 3.84 16.78 16.57
CA MET A 12 4.89 15.81 16.23
C MET A 12 4.30 14.54 15.62
N ALA A 13 3.13 14.09 16.10
CA ALA A 13 2.39 12.98 15.52
C ALA A 13 2.03 13.26 14.05
N ALA A 14 1.53 14.47 13.77
CA ALA A 14 1.10 14.88 12.45
C ALA A 14 2.25 14.95 11.46
N ILE A 15 3.38 15.56 11.84
CA ILE A 15 4.59 15.65 11.00
C ILE A 15 5.15 14.25 10.71
N SER A 16 5.19 13.39 11.73
CA SER A 16 5.68 12.02 11.55
C SER A 16 4.75 11.23 10.62
N ALA A 17 3.44 11.34 10.81
CA ALA A 17 2.45 10.66 9.99
C ALA A 17 2.49 11.12 8.52
N SER A 18 2.63 12.42 8.26
CA SER A 18 2.71 12.95 6.89
C SER A 18 3.94 12.44 6.15
N GLY A 19 5.09 12.31 6.82
CA GLY A 19 6.29 11.69 6.26
C GLY A 19 6.08 10.23 5.85
N PHE A 20 5.47 9.42 6.72
CA PHE A 20 5.14 8.03 6.38
C PHE A 20 4.12 7.92 5.25
N TYR A 21 3.08 8.77 5.24
CA TYR A 21 2.09 8.78 4.16
C TYR A 21 2.71 9.13 2.81
N LEU A 22 3.65 10.07 2.77
CA LEU A 22 4.37 10.42 1.54
C LEU A 22 5.13 9.20 0.99
N LEU A 23 5.90 8.52 1.85
CA LEU A 23 6.67 7.35 1.45
C LEU A 23 5.75 6.20 1.02
N PHE A 24 4.68 5.93 1.76
CA PHE A 24 3.71 4.89 1.40
C PHE A 24 3.01 5.19 0.08
N ASN A 25 2.65 6.44 -0.21
CA ASN A 25 2.04 6.81 -1.49
C ASN A 25 3.01 6.61 -2.65
N MET A 26 4.25 7.08 -2.54
CA MET A 26 5.23 7.02 -3.63
C MET A 26 5.58 5.58 -4.04
N PHE A 27 5.72 4.67 -3.06
CA PHE A 27 6.09 3.27 -3.31
C PHE A 27 4.92 2.29 -3.24
N SER A 28 3.68 2.78 -3.22
CA SER A 28 2.45 1.94 -3.24
C SER A 28 2.31 1.10 -4.51
N GLY A 29 3.10 1.34 -5.55
CA GLY A 29 2.92 0.70 -6.86
C GLY A 29 1.96 1.44 -7.78
N PHE A 30 1.28 2.49 -7.30
CA PHE A 30 0.37 3.30 -8.11
C PHE A 30 1.10 4.36 -8.96
N TYR A 31 1.91 5.21 -8.31
CA TYR A 31 2.70 6.25 -8.99
C TYR A 31 3.89 5.68 -9.75
N ILE A 32 4.63 4.78 -9.10
CA ILE A 32 5.76 4.05 -9.68
C ILE A 32 5.33 2.59 -9.75
N PRO A 33 5.07 2.04 -10.96
CA PRO A 33 4.74 0.64 -11.13
C PRO A 33 5.82 -0.26 -10.51
N ARG A 34 5.41 -1.35 -9.87
CA ARG A 34 6.34 -2.27 -9.19
C ARG A 34 7.52 -2.72 -10.06
N PRO A 35 7.37 -3.03 -11.37
CA PRO A 35 8.50 -3.40 -12.24
C PRO A 35 9.53 -2.28 -12.46
N LYS A 36 9.14 -1.02 -12.27
CA LYS A 36 9.99 0.16 -12.45
C LYS A 36 10.69 0.62 -11.16
N ILE A 37 10.39 -0.02 -10.02
CA ILE A 37 11.05 0.29 -8.75
C ILE A 37 12.48 -0.27 -8.79
N PRO A 38 13.52 0.52 -8.42
CA PRO A 38 14.90 0.04 -8.39
C PRO A 38 15.03 -1.20 -7.50
N GLY A 39 15.80 -2.21 -7.91
CA GLY A 39 15.85 -3.52 -7.24
C GLY A 39 16.06 -3.47 -5.73
N TRP A 40 16.91 -2.56 -5.24
CA TRP A 40 17.14 -2.38 -3.80
C TRP A 40 15.95 -1.79 -3.05
N TRP A 41 15.02 -1.08 -3.69
CA TRP A 41 13.86 -0.45 -3.04
C TRP A 41 12.59 -1.31 -3.10
N VAL A 42 12.63 -2.44 -3.80
CA VAL A 42 11.46 -3.32 -3.98
C VAL A 42 10.97 -3.90 -2.64
N TRP A 43 11.84 -4.11 -1.66
CA TRP A 43 11.41 -4.60 -0.34
C TRP A 43 10.46 -3.62 0.37
N TYR A 44 10.62 -2.30 0.15
CA TYR A 44 9.77 -1.30 0.77
C TYR A 44 8.34 -1.38 0.25
N HIS A 45 8.17 -1.69 -1.04
CA HIS A 45 6.87 -1.96 -1.64
C HIS A 45 6.15 -3.12 -0.93
N TRP A 46 6.86 -4.19 -0.57
CA TRP A 46 6.26 -5.35 0.10
C TRP A 46 5.90 -5.12 1.57
N ILE A 47 6.59 -4.22 2.28
CA ILE A 47 6.28 -3.88 3.67
C ILE A 47 5.19 -2.79 3.75
N CYS A 48 4.99 -2.04 2.66
CA CYS A 48 4.01 -0.96 2.60
C CYS A 48 2.57 -1.49 2.58
N PRO A 49 1.75 -1.23 3.61
CA PRO A 49 0.35 -1.69 3.63
C PRO A 49 -0.48 -1.06 2.50
N MET A 50 -0.15 0.18 2.09
CA MET A 50 -0.84 0.85 0.98
C MET A 50 -0.63 0.14 -0.36
N ALA A 51 0.52 -0.53 -0.56
CA ALA A 51 0.78 -1.28 -1.78
C ALA A 51 -0.20 -2.45 -1.95
N TRP A 52 -0.43 -3.18 -0.87
CA TRP A 52 -1.38 -4.28 -0.83
C TRP A 52 -2.85 -3.82 -0.95
N THR A 53 -3.20 -2.66 -0.37
CA THR A 53 -4.52 -2.06 -0.58
C THR A 53 -4.77 -1.74 -2.05
N VAL A 54 -3.83 -1.07 -2.71
CA VAL A 54 -3.94 -0.73 -4.13
C VAL A 54 -4.05 -2.00 -4.97
N TYR A 55 -3.25 -3.03 -4.67
CA TYR A 55 -3.31 -4.33 -5.33
C TYR A 55 -4.71 -4.94 -5.25
N VAL A 56 -5.29 -5.09 -4.05
CA VAL A 56 -6.64 -5.67 -3.89
C VAL A 56 -7.70 -4.82 -4.57
N CYS A 57 -7.61 -3.48 -4.47
CA CYS A 57 -8.57 -2.60 -5.13
C CYS A 57 -8.56 -2.79 -6.64
N ILE A 58 -7.37 -2.81 -7.27
CA ILE A 58 -7.23 -2.98 -8.71
C ILE A 58 -7.71 -4.37 -9.14
N VAL A 59 -7.24 -5.42 -8.47
CA VAL A 59 -7.64 -6.79 -8.79
C VAL A 59 -9.16 -6.96 -8.63
N SER A 60 -9.76 -6.54 -7.52
CA SER A 60 -11.20 -6.73 -7.30
C SER A 60 -12.09 -6.01 -8.32
N GLN A 61 -11.63 -4.87 -8.87
CA GLN A 61 -12.41 -4.08 -9.82
C GLN A 61 -12.19 -4.51 -11.27
N TYR A 62 -10.99 -4.96 -11.60
CA TYR A 62 -10.56 -5.17 -12.98
C TYR A 62 -10.15 -6.61 -13.30
N HIS A 63 -10.42 -7.57 -12.41
CA HIS A 63 -10.13 -9.00 -12.63
C HIS A 63 -10.69 -9.49 -13.97
N ASP A 64 -11.97 -9.20 -14.23
CA ASP A 64 -12.69 -9.65 -15.43
C ASP A 64 -12.89 -8.52 -16.46
N ALA A 65 -12.13 -7.43 -16.35
CA ALA A 65 -12.24 -6.30 -17.26
C ALA A 65 -11.35 -6.49 -18.49
N ASP A 66 -11.87 -7.19 -19.51
CA ASP A 66 -11.16 -7.37 -20.81
C ASP A 66 -11.46 -6.26 -21.83
N ASN A 67 -12.16 -5.21 -21.42
CA ASN A 67 -12.48 -4.10 -22.30
C ASN A 67 -11.19 -3.40 -22.78
N PRO A 68 -11.07 -3.09 -24.08
CA PRO A 68 -9.91 -2.38 -24.61
C PRO A 68 -9.87 -0.95 -24.06
N ILE A 69 -8.70 -0.54 -23.58
CA ILE A 69 -8.48 0.79 -23.02
C ILE A 69 -7.58 1.62 -23.93
N PHE A 70 -7.90 2.92 -24.04
CA PHE A 70 -7.02 3.88 -24.69
C PHE A 70 -6.02 4.42 -23.67
N VAL A 71 -4.73 4.12 -23.87
CA VAL A 71 -3.66 4.61 -23.00
C VAL A 71 -2.80 5.62 -23.79
N PRO A 72 -2.74 6.89 -23.37
CA PRO A 72 -1.89 7.89 -24.01
C PRO A 72 -0.43 7.42 -24.06
N GLY A 73 0.13 7.29 -25.26
CA GLY A 73 1.51 6.82 -25.47
C GLY A 73 1.66 5.34 -25.81
N MET A 74 0.56 4.57 -25.89
CA MET A 74 0.54 3.25 -26.55
C MET A 74 -0.28 3.31 -27.84
N GLU A 75 0.27 2.75 -28.92
CA GLU A 75 -0.40 2.71 -30.24
C GLU A 75 -1.51 1.64 -30.31
N MET A 76 -1.39 0.58 -29.50
CA MET A 76 -2.39 -0.48 -29.39
C MET A 76 -3.34 -0.19 -28.22
N ASN A 77 -4.61 -0.55 -28.34
CA ASN A 77 -5.57 -0.55 -27.22
C ASN A 77 -5.56 -1.95 -26.57
N PRO A 78 -4.65 -2.24 -25.62
CA PRO A 78 -4.63 -3.54 -24.97
C PRO A 78 -5.88 -3.75 -24.11
N PRO A 79 -6.24 -5.02 -23.84
CA PRO A 79 -7.22 -5.31 -22.80
C PRO A 79 -6.67 -4.85 -21.44
N MET A 80 -7.56 -4.36 -20.56
CA MET A 80 -7.18 -3.84 -19.24
C MET A 80 -6.46 -4.90 -18.39
N THR A 81 -6.85 -6.17 -18.47
CA THR A 81 -6.16 -7.29 -17.79
C THR A 81 -4.68 -7.40 -18.19
N TRP A 82 -4.37 -7.27 -19.48
CA TRP A 82 -2.99 -7.28 -19.97
C TRP A 82 -2.20 -6.07 -19.45
N PHE A 83 -2.82 -4.88 -19.46
CA PHE A 83 -2.18 -3.66 -18.95
C PHE A 83 -1.83 -3.76 -17.46
N ILE A 84 -2.74 -4.28 -16.64
CA ILE A 84 -2.50 -4.47 -15.20
C ILE A 84 -1.35 -5.45 -14.95
N LYS A 85 -1.29 -6.54 -15.71
CA LYS A 85 -0.26 -7.57 -15.53
C LYS A 85 1.11 -7.11 -16.03
N ASP A 86 1.20 -6.57 -17.24
CA ASP A 86 2.46 -6.21 -17.89
C ASP A 86 3.03 -4.89 -17.36
N TYR A 87 2.20 -3.85 -17.29
CA TYR A 87 2.65 -2.51 -16.90
C TYR A 87 2.79 -2.38 -15.37
N TYR A 88 1.78 -2.84 -14.62
CA TYR A 88 1.76 -2.71 -13.15
C TYR A 88 2.38 -3.91 -12.41
N GLY A 89 2.46 -5.09 -13.05
CA GLY A 89 3.03 -6.29 -12.42
C GLY A 89 2.13 -6.92 -11.36
N PHE A 90 0.81 -6.69 -11.44
CA PHE A 90 -0.17 -7.30 -10.53
C PHE A 90 -0.72 -8.60 -11.11
N GLU A 91 -0.82 -9.64 -10.27
CA GLU A 91 -1.41 -10.92 -10.64
C GLU A 91 -2.87 -10.95 -10.18
N LEU A 92 -3.78 -11.09 -11.14
CA LEU A 92 -5.22 -11.01 -10.88
C LEU A 92 -5.73 -12.18 -10.03
N ASP A 93 -5.13 -13.36 -10.14
CA ASP A 93 -5.55 -14.55 -9.38
C ASP A 93 -5.03 -14.57 -7.93
N PHE A 94 -4.23 -13.58 -7.53
CA PHE A 94 -3.56 -13.56 -6.22
C PHE A 94 -4.36 -12.83 -5.13
N MET A 95 -5.68 -12.69 -5.27
CA MET A 95 -6.53 -11.91 -4.36
C MET A 95 -6.56 -12.46 -2.91
N GLY A 96 -6.66 -13.79 -2.75
CA GLY A 96 -6.77 -14.44 -1.44
C GLY A 96 -5.58 -14.17 -0.50
N PRO A 97 -4.34 -14.43 -0.94
CA PRO A 97 -3.14 -14.10 -0.17
C PRO A 97 -3.03 -12.61 0.17
N VAL A 98 -3.39 -11.71 -0.74
CA VAL A 98 -3.30 -10.27 -0.49
C VAL A 98 -4.28 -9.83 0.60
N ALA A 99 -5.51 -10.36 0.57
CA ALA A 99 -6.49 -10.09 1.63
C ALA A 99 -5.99 -10.57 3.01
N ALA A 100 -5.38 -11.75 3.06
CA ALA A 100 -4.79 -12.28 4.30
C ALA A 100 -3.65 -11.40 4.83
N VAL A 101 -2.76 -10.92 3.94
CA VAL A 101 -1.67 -10.00 4.30
C VAL A 101 -2.22 -8.68 4.84
N LEU A 102 -3.27 -8.14 4.24
CA LEU A 102 -3.91 -6.90 4.69
C LEU A 102 -4.47 -7.02 6.11
N ILE A 103 -5.19 -8.12 6.39
CA ILE A 103 -5.70 -8.45 7.73
C ILE A 103 -4.53 -8.59 8.71
N GLY A 104 -3.45 -9.25 8.29
CA GLY A 104 -2.22 -9.37 9.08
C GLY A 104 -1.63 -8.02 9.47
N PHE A 105 -1.55 -7.06 8.54
CA PHE A 105 -1.12 -5.69 8.85
C PHE A 105 -2.07 -4.99 9.83
N CYS A 106 -3.38 -5.11 9.67
CA CYS A 106 -4.34 -4.52 10.62
C CYS A 106 -4.13 -5.04 12.04
N VAL A 107 -4.00 -6.35 12.21
CA VAL A 107 -3.75 -6.98 13.52
C VAL A 107 -2.40 -6.56 14.08
N PHE A 108 -1.35 -6.55 13.25
CA PHE A 108 0.00 -6.13 13.64
C PHE A 108 0.02 -4.68 14.15
N PHE A 109 -0.57 -3.74 13.40
CA PHE A 109 -0.64 -2.33 13.81
C PHE A 109 -1.51 -2.14 15.06
N ALA A 110 -2.59 -2.89 15.21
CA ALA A 110 -3.42 -2.86 16.42
C ALA A 110 -2.63 -3.34 17.65
N PHE A 111 -1.86 -4.42 17.50
CA PHE A 111 -1.03 -4.97 18.57
C PHE A 111 0.11 -4.01 18.96
N LEU A 112 0.82 -3.46 17.98
CA LEU A 112 1.85 -2.44 18.22
C LEU A 112 1.27 -1.21 18.93
N TYR A 113 0.11 -0.74 18.50
CA TYR A 113 -0.58 0.38 19.14
C TYR A 113 -0.91 0.06 20.60
N ALA A 114 -1.44 -1.14 20.90
CA ALA A 114 -1.72 -1.57 22.26
C ALA A 114 -0.45 -1.64 23.14
N ILE A 115 0.67 -2.11 22.59
CA ILE A 115 1.96 -2.12 23.30
C ILE A 115 2.44 -0.70 23.59
N CYS A 116 2.44 0.17 22.58
CA CYS A 116 2.87 1.56 22.74
C CYS A 116 2.03 2.29 23.79
N LEU A 117 0.70 2.09 23.81
CA LEU A 117 -0.15 2.65 24.86
C LEU A 117 0.23 2.15 26.26
N ARG A 118 0.60 0.87 26.38
CA ARG A 118 0.97 0.27 27.67
C ARG A 118 2.33 0.76 28.18
N THR A 119 3.31 0.95 27.31
CA THR A 119 4.69 1.30 27.69
C THR A 119 4.93 2.81 27.72
N LEU A 120 4.38 3.55 26.74
CA LEU A 120 4.59 4.97 26.53
C LEU A 120 3.36 5.77 26.98
N ASN A 121 2.80 5.46 28.15
CA ASN A 121 1.57 6.06 28.67
C ASN A 121 1.76 7.56 29.03
N PHE A 122 1.94 8.40 28.02
CA PHE A 122 2.09 9.85 28.11
C PHE A 122 0.77 10.56 28.42
N GLN A 123 -0.36 9.86 28.31
CA GLN A 123 -1.71 10.39 28.56
C GLN A 123 -2.05 10.49 30.07
N MET A 124 -1.30 9.81 30.94
CA MET A 124 -1.51 9.80 32.40
C MET A 124 -0.56 10.72 33.18
N ARG A 125 0.14 11.65 32.51
CA ARG A 125 1.10 12.56 33.13
C ARG A 125 0.67 14.01 33.05
#